data_AF-A0A7Z2XFD2-F1
#
_entry.id   AF-A0A7Z2XFD2-F1
#
_cell.length_a   1.000
_cell.length_b   1.000
_cell.length_c   1.000
_cell.angle_alpha   90.00
_cell.angle_beta   90.00
_cell.angle_gamma   90.00
#
_symmetry.space_group_name_H-M   'P 1'
#
loop_
_entity.id
_entity.type
_entity.pdbx_description
1 polymer ?
#
loop_
_entity_poly.entity_id
_entity_poly.type
_entity_poly.pdbx_seq_one_letter_code
_entity_poly.pdbx_strand_id
1 'polypeptide(L)'
;MKPTRLLLIWLGVLLGLSILLSAFAALQFNVPSTLHSIAWGLLLALLLLALLDAARLRRRPSPRVRRQMPGSLALGRWSEVRITLEHNYPQPLAVKVFDHVPDGLSLEHLPQSINLRPGEHSELGYRLRPLRRGHFSFERCEVHLPSPLGLWSARRFIKAHDATRVYPDFARLYGAQLLAVDNWLSQLGVRQRQRRGLGLEFHQLREFREGDSLRQIDWKATARQRTPIAREYQDERDQQIVFMLDCGRRMRSQDGELSHFDHALNACLLLSYVALRQGDAVGLCTFACDQPRYLAPVKGSGQLNLLLNTVYDLNTTRRAADYQAAASQLLARQKRRALVIVVSNLRDEDDEELLTAVKRISRQHRVLVASLREEVLDQLRQSPVETLPEALAYCGTVDYVNARNELHDRLSAHGLSVLDTQPSELGAALVTRYLGWKKAGVL
;
A
#
# COMPACT_ATOMS: atom_id res chain seq x y z
N MET A 1 25.86 -16.34 -24.22
CA MET A 1 25.50 -17.78 -24.15
C MET A 1 26.44 -18.43 -23.16
N LYS A 2 26.02 -19.47 -22.46
CA LYS A 2 26.84 -20.17 -21.46
C LYS A 2 26.89 -21.68 -21.80
N PRO A 3 28.05 -22.33 -21.70
CA PRO A 3 28.13 -23.78 -21.84
C PRO A 3 27.33 -24.44 -20.72
N THR A 4 26.64 -25.53 -21.03
CA THR A 4 25.92 -26.31 -20.01
C THR A 4 26.86 -27.28 -19.30
N ARG A 5 26.40 -27.86 -18.19
CA ARG A 5 27.14 -28.93 -17.50
C ARG A 5 27.41 -30.11 -18.43
N LEU A 6 26.49 -30.44 -19.33
CA LEU A 6 26.63 -31.53 -20.29
C LEU A 6 27.87 -31.34 -21.18
N LEU A 7 28.03 -30.15 -21.77
CA LEU A 7 29.19 -29.83 -22.61
C LEU A 7 30.49 -29.90 -21.81
N LEU A 8 30.51 -29.35 -20.60
CA LEU A 8 31.69 -29.35 -19.73
C LEU A 8 32.07 -30.77 -19.28
N ILE A 9 31.09 -31.64 -18.99
CA ILE A 9 31.33 -33.04 -18.63
C ILE A 9 31.95 -33.78 -19.80
N TRP A 10 31.34 -33.72 -21.00
CA TRP A 10 31.90 -34.40 -22.17
C TRP A 10 33.29 -33.89 -22.54
N LEU A 11 33.49 -32.58 -22.48
CA LEU A 11 34.80 -31.98 -22.71
C LEU A 11 35.81 -32.46 -21.67
N GLY A 12 35.46 -32.47 -20.39
CA GLY A 12 36.32 -32.93 -19.30
C GLY A 12 36.67 -34.42 -19.40
N VAL A 13 35.69 -35.28 -19.72
CA VAL A 13 35.89 -36.72 -19.91
C VAL A 13 36.82 -36.99 -21.10
N LEU A 14 36.59 -36.34 -22.25
CA LEU A 14 37.44 -36.54 -23.44
C LEU A 14 38.85 -35.99 -23.26
N LEU A 15 39.00 -34.83 -22.62
CA LEU A 15 40.32 -34.28 -22.29
C LEU A 15 41.04 -35.16 -21.27
N GLY A 16 40.35 -35.63 -20.23
CA GLY A 16 40.90 -36.54 -19.23
C GLY A 16 41.38 -37.86 -19.84
N LEU A 17 40.57 -38.47 -20.72
CA LEU A 17 40.95 -39.67 -21.46
C LEU A 17 42.17 -39.41 -22.37
N SER A 18 42.21 -38.27 -23.04
CA SER A 18 43.34 -37.88 -23.91
C SER A 18 44.64 -37.68 -23.12
N ILE A 19 44.55 -37.07 -21.93
CA ILE A 19 45.69 -36.89 -21.02
C ILE A 19 46.18 -38.24 -20.51
N LEU A 20 45.27 -39.14 -20.09
CA LEU A 20 45.64 -40.49 -19.64
C LEU A 20 46.33 -41.29 -20.75
N LEU A 21 45.77 -41.31 -21.96
CA LEU A 21 46.38 -41.98 -23.12
C LEU A 21 47.78 -41.44 -23.41
N SER A 22 47.96 -40.12 -23.35
CA SER A 22 49.25 -39.47 -23.54
C SER A 22 50.25 -39.83 -22.43
N ALA A 23 49.78 -39.94 -21.18
CA ALA A 23 50.60 -40.34 -20.04
C ALA A 23 51.05 -41.82 -20.15
N PHE A 24 50.17 -42.73 -20.54
CA PHE A 24 50.52 -44.14 -20.79
C PHE A 24 51.55 -44.27 -21.93
N ALA A 25 51.40 -43.50 -23.01
CA ALA A 25 52.37 -43.44 -24.08
C ALA A 25 53.74 -42.89 -23.60
N ALA A 26 53.74 -41.85 -22.76
CA ALA A 26 54.97 -41.28 -22.19
C ALA A 26 55.69 -42.26 -21.23
N LEU A 27 54.94 -43.12 -20.54
CA LEU A 27 55.47 -44.21 -19.71
C LEU A 27 55.90 -45.45 -20.52
N GLN A 28 55.99 -45.33 -21.86
CA GLN A 28 56.43 -46.39 -22.79
C GLN A 28 55.52 -47.64 -22.83
N PHE A 29 54.27 -47.53 -22.39
CA PHE A 29 53.29 -48.57 -22.66
C PHE A 29 52.91 -48.56 -24.15
N ASN A 30 52.71 -49.74 -24.75
CA ASN A 30 52.36 -49.87 -26.16
C ASN A 30 50.89 -49.49 -26.38
N VAL A 31 50.62 -48.19 -26.55
CA VAL A 31 49.29 -47.65 -26.85
C VAL A 31 49.15 -47.50 -28.36
N PRO A 32 48.20 -48.18 -29.02
CA PRO A 32 47.92 -48.00 -30.43
C PRO A 32 47.72 -46.53 -30.82
N SER A 33 48.39 -46.05 -31.88
CA SER A 33 48.25 -44.68 -32.40
C SER A 33 46.82 -44.39 -32.92
N THR A 34 46.07 -45.43 -33.23
CA THR A 34 44.64 -45.36 -33.58
C THR A 34 43.80 -44.81 -32.42
N LEU A 35 44.12 -45.12 -31.16
CA LEU A 35 43.39 -44.62 -30.00
C LEU A 35 43.55 -43.10 -29.83
N HIS A 36 44.75 -42.57 -30.07
CA HIS A 36 45.00 -41.12 -30.06
C HIS A 36 44.22 -40.42 -31.18
N SER A 37 44.20 -41.01 -32.37
CA SER A 37 43.44 -40.49 -33.51
C SER A 37 41.93 -40.46 -33.25
N ILE A 38 41.40 -41.51 -32.60
CA ILE A 38 39.99 -41.58 -32.18
C ILE A 38 39.68 -40.50 -31.13
N ALA A 39 40.53 -40.31 -30.11
CA ALA A 39 40.32 -39.31 -29.07
C ALA A 39 40.28 -37.88 -29.64
N TRP A 40 41.22 -37.53 -30.51
CA TRP A 40 41.23 -36.25 -31.22
C TRP A 40 40.03 -36.09 -32.17
N GLY A 41 39.64 -37.17 -32.86
CA GLY A 41 38.45 -37.20 -33.70
C GLY A 41 37.17 -36.92 -32.91
N LEU A 42 37.02 -37.51 -31.72
CA LEU A 42 35.89 -37.29 -30.82
C LEU A 42 35.87 -35.85 -30.27
N LEU A 43 37.03 -35.29 -29.91
CA LEU A 43 37.14 -33.90 -29.48
C LEU A 43 36.75 -32.92 -30.61
N LEU A 44 37.23 -33.17 -31.83
CA LEU A 44 36.85 -32.38 -33.00
C LEU A 44 35.34 -32.50 -33.30
N ALA A 45 34.78 -33.71 -33.21
CA ALA A 45 33.35 -33.93 -33.40
C ALA A 45 32.52 -33.19 -32.34
N LEU A 46 32.93 -33.24 -31.06
CA LEU A 46 32.27 -32.48 -29.99
C LEU A 46 32.35 -30.97 -30.24
N LEU A 47 33.51 -30.46 -30.69
CA LEU A 47 33.67 -29.04 -31.03
C LEU A 47 32.73 -28.62 -32.16
N LEU A 48 32.68 -29.40 -33.24
CA LEU A 48 31.79 -29.12 -34.39
C LEU A 48 30.31 -29.18 -33.98
N LEU A 49 29.92 -30.17 -33.19
CA LEU A 49 28.55 -30.27 -32.65
C LEU A 49 28.22 -29.09 -31.74
N ALA A 50 29.13 -28.69 -30.87
CA ALA A 50 28.95 -27.54 -29.99
C ALA A 50 28.81 -26.23 -30.79
N LEU A 51 29.62 -26.01 -31.84
CA LEU A 51 29.50 -24.84 -32.70
C LEU A 51 28.19 -24.83 -33.48
N LEU A 52 27.77 -25.96 -34.04
CA LEU A 52 26.50 -26.10 -34.74
C LEU A 52 25.32 -25.82 -33.80
N ASP A 53 25.35 -26.37 -32.58
CA ASP A 53 24.31 -26.18 -31.57
C ASP A 53 24.24 -24.73 -31.08
N ALA A 54 25.40 -24.08 -30.92
CA ALA A 54 25.47 -22.65 -30.60
C ALA A 54 24.88 -21.79 -31.72
N ALA A 55 25.20 -22.07 -32.98
CA ALA A 55 24.67 -21.36 -34.14
C ALA A 55 23.14 -21.52 -34.23
N ARG A 56 22.62 -22.73 -34.00
CA ARG A 56 21.17 -23.00 -33.94
C ARG A 56 20.49 -22.21 -32.82
N LEU A 57 21.06 -22.18 -31.61
CA LEU A 57 20.50 -21.40 -30.49
C LEU A 57 20.55 -19.88 -30.75
N ARG A 58 21.59 -19.39 -31.44
CA ARG A 58 21.71 -17.96 -31.79
C ARG A 58 20.63 -17.52 -32.80
N ARG A 59 20.31 -18.38 -33.78
CA ARG A 59 19.28 -18.11 -34.79
C ARG A 59 17.86 -18.35 -34.30
N ARG A 60 17.70 -19.06 -33.17
CA ARG A 60 16.38 -19.33 -32.59
C ARG A 60 15.74 -18.02 -32.12
N PRO A 61 14.49 -17.71 -32.54
CA PRO A 61 13.77 -16.56 -32.01
C PRO A 61 13.55 -16.70 -30.49
N SER A 62 13.05 -15.64 -29.85
CA SER A 62 12.61 -15.71 -28.47
C SER A 62 11.14 -16.18 -28.42
N PRO A 63 10.73 -16.96 -27.41
CA PRO A 63 9.31 -17.16 -27.12
C PRO A 63 8.65 -15.79 -26.89
N ARG A 64 7.37 -15.67 -27.20
CA ARG A 64 6.61 -14.48 -26.81
C ARG A 64 6.14 -14.67 -25.37
N VAL A 65 6.20 -13.60 -24.60
CA VAL A 65 5.88 -13.59 -23.18
C VAL A 65 4.87 -12.49 -22.94
N ARG A 66 3.77 -12.83 -22.27
CA ARG A 66 2.77 -11.87 -21.82
C ARG A 66 2.62 -12.00 -20.31
N ARG A 67 2.80 -10.87 -19.61
CA ARG A 67 2.46 -10.77 -18.18
C ARG A 67 0.99 -10.39 -18.06
N GLN A 68 0.32 -10.99 -17.08
CA GLN A 68 -1.01 -10.59 -16.65
C GLN A 68 -0.93 -10.22 -15.17
N MET A 69 -0.87 -8.92 -14.90
CA MET A 69 -0.92 -8.38 -13.55
C MET A 69 -2.37 -8.29 -13.02
N PRO A 70 -2.57 -8.40 -11.70
CA PRO A 70 -3.77 -7.90 -11.05
C PRO A 70 -3.90 -6.39 -11.29
N GLY A 71 -5.11 -5.90 -11.57
CA GLY A 71 -5.34 -4.49 -11.90
C GLY A 71 -4.88 -3.51 -10.82
N SER A 72 -4.95 -3.91 -9.55
CA SER A 72 -4.34 -3.21 -8.43
C SER A 72 -3.87 -4.20 -7.35
N LEU A 73 -2.91 -3.77 -6.55
CA LEU A 73 -2.39 -4.55 -5.42
C LEU A 73 -2.67 -3.83 -4.10
N ALA A 74 -2.81 -4.60 -3.03
CA ALA A 74 -2.89 -4.07 -1.67
C ALA A 74 -1.53 -4.18 -0.98
N LEU A 75 -1.13 -3.13 -0.27
CA LEU A 75 0.11 -3.11 0.52
C LEU A 75 0.17 -4.30 1.48
N GLY A 76 1.29 -5.02 1.49
CA GLY A 76 1.52 -6.14 2.42
C GLY A 76 0.74 -7.41 2.10
N ARG A 77 -0.10 -7.44 1.04
CA ARG A 77 -0.88 -8.63 0.67
C ARG A 77 -0.25 -9.39 -0.49
N TRP A 78 -0.13 -10.70 -0.33
CA TRP A 78 0.26 -11.58 -1.42
C TRP A 78 -0.81 -11.63 -2.52
N SER A 79 -0.39 -11.44 -3.76
CA SER A 79 -1.23 -11.53 -4.96
C SER A 79 -0.54 -12.37 -6.02
N GLU A 80 -1.32 -13.09 -6.82
CA GLU A 80 -0.82 -13.94 -7.89
C GLU A 80 -0.63 -13.14 -9.18
N VAL A 81 0.48 -13.36 -9.86
CA VAL A 81 0.77 -12.85 -11.19
C VAL A 81 0.97 -14.02 -12.12
N ARG A 82 0.44 -13.90 -13.34
CA ARG A 82 0.51 -14.94 -14.34
C ARG A 82 1.36 -14.52 -15.52
N ILE A 83 2.20 -15.45 -15.99
CA ILE A 83 2.99 -15.29 -17.20
C ILE A 83 2.56 -16.35 -18.19
N THR A 84 2.10 -15.89 -19.35
CA THR A 84 1.79 -16.75 -20.49
C THR A 84 2.95 -16.72 -21.46
N LEU A 85 3.43 -17.90 -21.85
CA LEU A 85 4.47 -18.09 -22.84
C LEU A 85 3.92 -18.84 -24.06
N GLU A 86 4.27 -18.37 -25.24
CA GLU A 86 3.95 -19.01 -26.51
C GLU A 86 5.19 -19.08 -27.42
N HIS A 87 5.26 -20.11 -28.26
CA HIS A 87 6.32 -20.24 -29.25
C HIS A 87 5.84 -20.90 -30.55
N ASN A 88 6.59 -20.66 -31.62
CA ASN A 88 6.30 -21.23 -32.94
C ASN A 88 7.27 -22.35 -33.34
N TYR A 89 7.95 -22.99 -32.38
CA TYR A 89 8.83 -24.13 -32.65
C TYR A 89 8.03 -25.42 -32.88
N PRO A 90 8.52 -26.34 -33.72
CA PRO A 90 7.88 -27.63 -33.96
C PRO A 90 8.04 -28.64 -32.81
N GLN A 91 8.99 -28.41 -31.90
CA GLN A 91 9.29 -29.31 -30.78
C GLN A 91 9.02 -28.64 -29.44
N PRO A 92 8.65 -29.41 -28.40
CA PRO A 92 8.49 -28.89 -27.06
C PRO A 92 9.81 -28.35 -26.51
N LEU A 93 9.72 -27.34 -25.66
CA LEU A 93 10.88 -26.63 -25.13
C LEU A 93 10.73 -26.41 -23.63
N ALA A 94 11.60 -27.05 -22.84
CA ALA A 94 11.75 -26.72 -21.43
C ALA A 94 12.52 -25.39 -21.29
N VAL A 95 11.90 -24.39 -20.68
CA VAL A 95 12.53 -23.09 -20.40
C VAL A 95 12.48 -22.79 -18.92
N LYS A 96 13.44 -22.00 -18.43
CA LYS A 96 13.40 -21.42 -17.09
C LYS A 96 13.11 -19.93 -17.18
N VAL A 97 12.11 -19.47 -16.45
CA VAL A 97 11.58 -18.11 -16.51
C VAL A 97 11.86 -17.41 -15.18
N PHE A 98 12.29 -16.16 -15.27
CA PHE A 98 12.45 -15.26 -14.14
C PHE A 98 11.90 -13.89 -14.52
N ASP A 99 10.92 -13.40 -13.78
CA ASP A 99 10.39 -12.07 -13.99
C ASP A 99 11.20 -11.02 -13.23
N HIS A 100 11.59 -9.92 -13.90
CA HIS A 100 12.35 -8.86 -13.26
C HIS A 100 11.38 -7.92 -12.55
N VAL A 101 11.17 -8.19 -11.26
CA VAL A 101 10.28 -7.43 -10.39
C VAL A 101 11.00 -6.14 -9.90
N PRO A 102 10.35 -4.96 -9.93
CA PRO A 102 10.93 -3.71 -9.45
C PRO A 102 11.10 -3.67 -7.91
N ASP A 103 12.00 -2.81 -7.44
CA ASP A 103 12.29 -2.62 -6.01
C ASP A 103 11.04 -2.21 -5.22
N GLY A 104 10.87 -2.82 -4.04
CA GLY A 104 9.73 -2.58 -3.15
C GLY A 104 8.59 -3.60 -3.29
N LEU A 105 8.81 -4.68 -4.06
CA LEU A 105 7.94 -5.85 -4.11
C LEU A 105 8.75 -7.09 -3.71
N SER A 106 8.22 -7.89 -2.79
CA SER A 106 8.74 -9.22 -2.48
C SER A 106 8.15 -10.26 -3.44
N LEU A 107 8.93 -11.29 -3.76
CA LEU A 107 8.58 -12.32 -4.74
C LEU A 107 8.72 -13.73 -4.15
N GLU A 108 7.80 -14.61 -4.53
CA GLU A 108 7.82 -16.04 -4.21
C GLU A 108 7.63 -16.87 -5.48
N HIS A 109 8.16 -18.09 -5.48
CA HIS A 109 8.05 -19.06 -6.56
C HIS A 109 8.70 -18.65 -7.89
N LEU A 110 9.73 -17.81 -7.87
CA LEU A 110 10.60 -17.57 -9.03
C LEU A 110 12.07 -17.82 -8.65
N PRO A 111 12.90 -18.29 -9.60
CA PRO A 111 12.58 -18.67 -10.98
C PRO A 111 11.85 -20.03 -11.09
N GLN A 112 11.06 -20.22 -12.16
CA GLN A 112 10.32 -21.46 -12.44
C GLN A 112 10.72 -22.10 -13.77
N SER A 113 10.63 -23.42 -13.87
CA SER A 113 10.81 -24.17 -15.11
C SER A 113 9.45 -24.59 -15.67
N ILE A 114 9.24 -24.40 -16.96
CA ILE A 114 8.00 -24.78 -17.67
C ILE A 114 8.33 -25.45 -19.00
N ASN A 115 7.54 -26.46 -19.37
CA ASN A 115 7.63 -27.13 -20.65
C ASN A 115 6.62 -26.51 -21.62
N LEU A 116 7.13 -25.79 -22.61
CA LEU A 116 6.33 -25.18 -23.66
C LEU A 116 6.01 -26.23 -24.72
N ARG A 117 4.74 -26.31 -25.14
CA ARG A 117 4.28 -27.21 -26.21
C ARG A 117 4.02 -26.43 -27.51
N PRO A 118 4.33 -27.00 -28.69
CA PRO A 118 4.02 -26.37 -29.97
C PRO A 118 2.53 -26.05 -30.11
N GLY A 119 2.20 -24.80 -30.48
CA GLY A 119 0.82 -24.38 -30.75
C GLY A 119 -0.06 -24.17 -29.51
N GLU A 120 0.45 -24.37 -28.30
CA GLU A 120 -0.28 -24.17 -27.05
C GLU A 120 0.27 -22.97 -26.27
N HIS A 121 -0.60 -22.35 -25.46
CA HIS A 121 -0.19 -21.35 -24.48
C HIS A 121 0.14 -22.06 -23.18
N SER A 122 1.35 -21.84 -22.67
CA SER A 122 1.76 -22.37 -21.36
C SER A 122 1.76 -21.24 -20.34
N GLU A 123 1.18 -21.51 -19.17
CA GLU A 123 0.98 -20.52 -18.11
C GLU A 123 1.77 -20.93 -16.86
N LEU A 124 2.39 -19.95 -16.22
CA LEU A 124 2.98 -20.11 -14.88
C LEU A 124 2.51 -18.98 -13.97
N GLY A 125 2.29 -19.31 -12.70
CA GLY A 125 1.90 -18.38 -11.65
C GLY A 125 3.03 -18.18 -10.65
N TYR A 126 3.25 -16.93 -10.25
CA TYR A 126 4.13 -16.55 -9.15
C TYR A 126 3.44 -15.54 -8.23
N ARG A 127 3.97 -15.34 -7.02
CA ARG A 127 3.34 -14.45 -6.04
C ARG A 127 4.18 -13.21 -5.80
N LEU A 128 3.50 -12.08 -5.63
CA LEU A 128 4.08 -10.80 -5.27
C LEU A 128 3.44 -10.24 -4.00
N ARG A 129 4.25 -9.59 -3.18
CA ARG A 129 3.81 -8.84 -2.00
C ARG A 129 4.41 -7.44 -2.02
N PRO A 130 3.61 -6.37 -2.20
CA PRO A 130 4.12 -5.02 -2.11
C PRO A 130 4.57 -4.65 -0.70
N LEU A 131 5.76 -4.09 -0.59
CA LEU A 131 6.34 -3.62 0.67
C LEU A 131 6.20 -2.10 0.84
N ARG A 132 5.91 -1.38 -0.25
CA ARG A 132 5.60 0.05 -0.25
C ARG A 132 4.48 0.35 -1.24
N ARG A 133 3.75 1.43 -1.02
CA ARG A 133 2.70 1.88 -1.95
C ARG A 133 3.28 2.63 -3.14
N GLY A 134 2.42 2.89 -4.12
CA GLY A 134 2.72 3.73 -5.27
C GLY A 134 2.54 3.02 -6.60
N HIS A 135 3.21 3.54 -7.63
CA HIS A 135 3.16 3.02 -8.98
C HIS A 135 4.41 2.19 -9.28
N PHE A 136 4.22 0.98 -9.82
CA PHE A 136 5.30 0.07 -10.16
C PHE A 136 5.19 -0.30 -11.64
N SER A 137 6.30 -0.16 -12.38
CA SER A 137 6.43 -0.63 -13.76
C SER A 137 7.31 -1.87 -13.82
N PHE A 138 6.91 -2.80 -14.67
CA PHE A 138 7.64 -4.01 -14.98
C PHE A 138 8.08 -3.96 -16.43
N GLU A 139 9.37 -4.12 -16.69
CA GLU A 139 9.92 -3.84 -18.02
C GLU A 139 10.14 -5.11 -18.85
N ARG A 140 10.60 -6.18 -18.21
CA ARG A 140 11.13 -7.35 -18.91
C ARG A 140 10.98 -8.63 -18.13
N CYS A 141 10.89 -9.74 -18.87
CA CYS A 141 11.00 -11.08 -18.35
C CYS A 141 12.28 -11.74 -18.91
N GLU A 142 12.99 -12.49 -18.07
CA GLU A 142 14.16 -13.25 -18.45
C GLU A 142 13.79 -14.71 -18.70
N VAL A 143 14.10 -15.22 -19.89
CA VAL A 143 13.89 -16.62 -20.25
C VAL A 143 15.24 -17.26 -20.57
N HIS A 144 15.53 -18.37 -19.90
CA HIS A 144 16.70 -19.21 -20.16
C HIS A 144 16.29 -20.26 -21.19
N LEU A 145 16.80 -20.10 -22.42
CA LEU A 145 16.58 -21.03 -23.51
C LEU A 145 17.73 -22.03 -23.61
N PRO A 146 17.46 -23.34 -23.58
CA PRO A 146 18.44 -24.35 -23.95
C PRO A 146 18.60 -24.43 -25.47
N SER A 147 19.79 -24.83 -25.91
CA SER A 147 20.05 -25.22 -27.29
C SER A 147 19.42 -26.59 -27.61
N PRO A 148 19.18 -26.92 -28.89
CA PRO A 148 18.59 -28.20 -29.28
C PRO A 148 19.35 -29.45 -28.78
N LEU A 149 20.69 -29.44 -28.78
CA LEU A 149 21.50 -30.54 -28.24
C LEU A 149 21.81 -30.39 -26.74
N GLY A 150 21.31 -29.33 -26.09
CA GLY A 150 21.53 -29.07 -24.68
C GLY A 150 22.97 -28.73 -24.30
N LEU A 151 23.87 -28.44 -25.27
CA LEU A 151 25.27 -28.08 -25.01
C LEU A 151 25.44 -26.61 -24.58
N TRP A 152 24.46 -25.76 -24.91
CA TRP A 152 24.46 -24.34 -24.60
C TRP A 152 23.15 -23.88 -23.97
N SER A 153 23.24 -22.79 -23.22
CA SER A 153 22.08 -22.04 -22.74
C SER A 153 22.23 -20.56 -23.07
N ALA A 154 21.11 -19.91 -23.36
CA ALA A 154 21.04 -18.49 -23.64
C ALA A 154 20.05 -17.82 -22.70
N ARG A 155 20.43 -16.66 -22.15
CA ARG A 155 19.50 -15.76 -21.49
C ARG A 155 18.92 -14.82 -22.53
N ARG A 156 17.59 -14.69 -22.57
CA ARG A 156 16.86 -13.71 -23.39
C ARG A 156 16.08 -12.80 -22.46
N PHE A 157 16.26 -11.50 -22.62
CA PHE A 157 15.42 -10.50 -21.98
C PHE A 157 14.33 -10.11 -22.97
N ILE A 158 13.10 -10.47 -22.65
CA ILE A 158 11.92 -10.23 -23.49
C ILE A 158 11.18 -9.06 -22.88
N LYS A 159 10.88 -8.05 -23.70
CA LYS A 159 10.09 -6.90 -23.26
C LYS A 159 8.68 -7.38 -22.94
N ALA A 160 8.26 -7.15 -21.71
CA ALA A 160 6.92 -7.45 -21.22
C ALA A 160 6.57 -6.27 -20.33
N HIS A 161 6.07 -5.20 -20.92
CA HIS A 161 5.70 -4.00 -20.19
C HIS A 161 4.36 -4.23 -19.50
N ASP A 162 4.31 -4.02 -18.19
CA ASP A 162 3.07 -3.99 -17.42
C ASP A 162 3.25 -3.02 -16.24
N ALA A 163 2.16 -2.51 -15.69
CA ALA A 163 2.21 -1.58 -14.58
C ALA A 163 1.08 -1.85 -13.60
N THR A 164 1.33 -1.61 -12.32
CA THR A 164 0.33 -1.76 -11.28
C THR A 164 0.42 -0.66 -10.25
N ARG A 165 -0.72 -0.37 -9.62
CA ARG A 165 -0.83 0.57 -8.51
C ARG A 165 -1.02 -0.21 -7.23
N VAL A 166 -0.21 0.11 -6.24
CA VAL A 166 -0.30 -0.44 -4.89
C VAL A 166 -1.04 0.57 -4.02
N TYR A 167 -2.20 0.17 -3.52
CA TYR A 167 -3.05 0.95 -2.63
C TYR A 167 -2.82 0.53 -1.17
N PRO A 168 -3.23 1.36 -0.19
CA PRO A 168 -3.34 0.92 1.20
C PRO A 168 -4.21 -0.35 1.29
N ASP A 169 -3.93 -1.24 2.24
CA ASP A 169 -4.74 -2.45 2.43
C ASP A 169 -6.07 -2.12 3.09
N PHE A 170 -6.99 -1.66 2.24
CA PHE A 170 -8.33 -1.29 2.64
C PHE A 170 -9.17 -2.53 2.99
N ALA A 171 -8.79 -3.73 2.55
CA ALA A 171 -9.48 -4.97 2.92
C ALA A 171 -9.21 -5.36 4.39
N ARG A 172 -7.99 -5.14 4.89
CA ARG A 172 -7.68 -5.26 6.32
C ARG A 172 -8.52 -4.31 7.18
N LEU A 173 -8.82 -3.11 6.63
CA LEU A 173 -9.75 -2.16 7.23
C LEU A 173 -11.21 -2.66 7.16
N TYR A 174 -11.62 -3.28 6.04
CA TYR A 174 -12.98 -3.80 5.83
C TYR A 174 -13.33 -5.07 6.63
N GLY A 175 -12.38 -5.98 6.87
CA GLY A 175 -12.69 -7.30 7.45
C GLY A 175 -12.94 -7.24 8.96
N ALA A 176 -11.88 -7.08 9.74
CA ALA A 176 -11.96 -7.16 11.20
C ALA A 176 -12.50 -5.87 11.83
N GLN A 177 -12.07 -4.71 11.33
CA GLN A 177 -12.41 -3.42 11.93
C GLN A 177 -13.80 -2.94 11.56
N LEU A 178 -14.30 -3.16 10.34
CA LEU A 178 -15.69 -2.77 10.01
C LEU A 178 -16.74 -3.72 10.56
N LEU A 179 -16.51 -5.04 10.64
CA LEU A 179 -17.45 -5.90 11.37
C LEU A 179 -17.52 -5.48 12.84
N ALA A 180 -16.37 -5.14 13.44
CA ALA A 180 -16.33 -4.56 14.78
C ALA A 180 -17.04 -3.20 14.82
N VAL A 181 -16.84 -2.30 13.86
CA VAL A 181 -17.48 -0.97 13.81
C VAL A 181 -18.96 -1.05 13.50
N ASP A 182 -19.44 -1.91 12.59
CA ASP A 182 -20.86 -2.10 12.27
C ASP A 182 -21.58 -2.78 13.45
N ASN A 183 -20.96 -3.80 14.07
CA ASN A 183 -21.47 -4.38 15.33
C ASN A 183 -21.47 -3.35 16.46
N TRP A 184 -20.43 -2.53 16.57
CA TRP A 184 -20.28 -1.51 17.61
C TRP A 184 -21.22 -0.32 17.39
N LEU A 185 -21.42 0.15 16.15
CA LEU A 185 -22.43 1.14 15.76
C LEU A 185 -23.84 0.61 16.10
N SER A 186 -24.08 -0.67 15.84
CA SER A 186 -25.33 -1.35 16.20
C SER A 186 -25.51 -1.45 17.73
N GLN A 187 -24.45 -1.78 18.48
CA GLN A 187 -24.43 -1.85 19.95
C GLN A 187 -24.53 -0.47 20.62
N LEU A 188 -23.96 0.59 20.03
CA LEU A 188 -24.08 1.97 20.47
C LEU A 188 -25.49 2.55 20.21
N GLY A 189 -26.39 1.77 19.61
CA GLY A 189 -27.72 2.21 19.22
C GLY A 189 -27.70 3.26 18.11
N VAL A 190 -26.58 3.40 17.40
CA VAL A 190 -26.44 4.27 16.21
C VAL A 190 -27.05 3.53 15.02
N ARG A 191 -28.34 3.22 15.12
CA ARG A 191 -29.18 3.27 13.91
C ARG A 191 -29.18 4.73 13.48
N GLN A 192 -29.26 5.00 12.18
CA GLN A 192 -29.76 6.29 11.68
C GLN A 192 -31.19 6.47 12.21
N ARG A 193 -31.34 6.79 13.48
CA ARG A 193 -32.61 7.18 14.04
C ARG A 193 -32.73 8.62 13.60
N GLN A 194 -33.44 8.81 12.49
CA GLN A 194 -33.91 10.12 12.03
C GLN A 194 -34.41 10.85 13.27
N ARG A 195 -33.64 11.82 13.75
CA ARG A 195 -34.11 12.71 14.81
C ARG A 195 -35.17 13.57 14.14
N ARG A 196 -36.42 13.31 14.50
CA ARG A 196 -37.56 14.14 14.12
C ARG A 196 -37.38 15.51 14.75
N GLY A 197 -37.35 16.56 13.92
CA GLY A 197 -37.49 17.92 14.42
C GLY A 197 -36.73 18.98 13.63
N LEU A 198 -37.40 20.12 13.46
CA LEU A 198 -36.92 21.50 13.22
C LEU A 198 -35.77 21.76 12.22
N GLY A 199 -35.36 20.78 11.42
CA GLY A 199 -34.39 20.98 10.36
C GLY A 199 -34.86 21.97 9.29
N LEU A 200 -33.95 22.42 8.44
CA LEU A 200 -34.24 23.34 7.34
C LEU A 200 -34.47 22.62 6.00
N GLU A 201 -34.05 21.36 5.88
CA GLU A 201 -34.16 20.57 4.65
C GLU A 201 -35.49 19.80 4.62
N PHE A 202 -36.27 20.02 3.54
CA PHE A 202 -37.51 19.27 3.30
C PHE A 202 -37.18 17.80 3.07
N HIS A 203 -37.73 16.91 3.90
CA HIS A 203 -37.59 15.47 3.76
C HIS A 203 -38.76 14.91 2.96
N GLN A 204 -39.97 15.01 3.51
CA GLN A 204 -41.17 14.43 2.90
C GLN A 204 -42.44 15.15 3.36
N LEU A 205 -43.52 14.94 2.61
CA LEU A 205 -44.87 15.31 3.04
C LEU A 205 -45.48 14.13 3.81
N ARG A 206 -46.08 14.43 4.97
CA ARG A 206 -46.83 13.44 5.76
C ARG A 206 -48.12 14.02 6.28
N GLU A 207 -49.05 13.16 6.70
CA GLU A 207 -50.23 13.60 7.44
C GLU A 207 -49.83 14.33 8.72
N PHE A 208 -50.52 15.44 8.97
CA PHE A 208 -50.41 16.25 10.18
C PHE A 208 -50.87 15.44 11.39
N ARG A 209 -50.13 15.54 12.49
CA ARG A 209 -50.44 14.87 13.75
C ARG A 209 -50.63 15.90 14.85
N GLU A 210 -51.43 15.56 15.84
CA GLU A 210 -51.55 16.38 17.05
C GLU A 210 -50.17 16.58 17.69
N GLY A 211 -49.79 17.84 17.89
CA GLY A 211 -48.46 18.26 18.34
C GLY A 211 -47.57 18.87 17.26
N ASP A 212 -47.92 18.73 15.97
CA ASP A 212 -47.23 19.42 14.89
C ASP A 212 -47.57 20.93 14.89
N SER A 213 -46.60 21.77 14.52
CA SER A 213 -46.84 23.22 14.44
C SER A 213 -47.67 23.56 13.20
N LEU A 214 -48.66 24.46 13.34
CA LEU A 214 -49.44 24.96 12.20
C LEU A 214 -48.57 25.60 11.11
N ARG A 215 -47.36 26.08 11.45
CA ARG A 215 -46.39 26.63 10.48
C ARG A 215 -45.79 25.58 9.55
N GLN A 216 -45.87 24.31 9.91
CA GLN A 216 -45.35 23.20 9.10
C GLN A 216 -46.38 22.68 8.09
N ILE A 217 -47.63 23.17 8.13
CA ILE A 217 -48.67 22.75 7.19
C ILE A 217 -48.34 23.21 5.78
N ASP A 218 -48.31 22.26 4.84
CA ASP A 218 -48.32 22.59 3.43
C ASP A 218 -49.78 22.78 2.97
N TRP A 219 -50.22 24.03 2.90
CA TRP A 219 -51.58 24.36 2.49
C TRP A 219 -51.92 23.91 1.07
N LYS A 220 -50.91 23.82 0.18
CA LYS A 220 -51.10 23.40 -1.21
C LYS A 220 -51.30 21.89 -1.32
N ALA A 221 -50.54 21.10 -0.56
CA ALA A 221 -50.71 19.65 -0.48
C ALA A 221 -52.02 19.29 0.25
N THR A 222 -52.32 19.99 1.34
CA THR A 222 -53.59 19.86 2.10
C THR A 222 -54.81 20.07 1.20
N ALA A 223 -54.80 21.11 0.36
CA ALA A 223 -55.90 21.39 -0.56
C ALA A 223 -56.12 20.28 -1.61
N ARG A 224 -55.06 19.56 -2.00
CA ARG A 224 -55.13 18.46 -2.98
C ARG A 224 -55.59 17.15 -2.36
N GLN A 225 -55.10 16.82 -1.18
CA GLN A 225 -55.37 15.53 -0.52
C GLN A 225 -56.62 15.58 0.37
N ARG A 226 -57.19 16.77 0.63
CA ARG A 226 -58.34 16.99 1.53
C ARG A 226 -58.12 16.49 2.97
N THR A 227 -56.88 16.23 3.34
CA THR A 227 -56.43 15.89 4.68
C THR A 227 -55.27 16.84 5.06
N PRO A 228 -55.14 17.27 6.33
CA PRO A 228 -54.05 18.15 6.74
C PRO A 228 -52.69 17.48 6.51
N ILE A 229 -51.83 18.11 5.69
CA ILE A 229 -50.49 17.62 5.35
C ILE A 229 -49.43 18.55 5.93
N ALA A 230 -48.47 17.98 6.67
CA ALA A 230 -47.32 18.66 7.22
C ALA A 230 -46.04 18.36 6.43
N ARG A 231 -45.17 19.36 6.28
CA ARG A 231 -43.79 19.21 5.81
C ARG A 231 -42.94 18.66 6.94
N GLU A 232 -42.36 17.49 6.74
CA GLU A 232 -41.36 16.92 7.62
C GLU A 232 -39.98 17.44 7.19
N TYR A 233 -39.27 18.06 8.13
CA TYR A 233 -37.92 18.55 7.90
C TYR A 233 -36.91 17.68 8.65
N GLN A 234 -35.78 17.39 8.02
CA GLN A 234 -34.67 16.63 8.60
C GLN A 234 -33.57 17.59 9.07
N ASP A 235 -33.01 17.33 10.25
CA ASP A 235 -31.86 18.07 10.77
C ASP A 235 -30.62 17.71 9.93
N GLU A 236 -30.32 18.55 8.94
CA GLU A 236 -29.12 18.46 8.12
C GLU A 236 -27.96 19.10 8.91
N ARG A 237 -27.19 18.27 9.61
CA ARG A 237 -25.86 18.67 10.07
C ARG A 237 -24.81 18.06 9.18
N ASP A 238 -24.73 18.62 7.98
CA ASP A 238 -23.65 18.37 7.04
C ASP A 238 -22.32 18.81 7.62
N GLN A 239 -21.61 17.86 8.24
CA GLN A 239 -20.28 18.15 8.72
C GLN A 239 -19.28 17.99 7.58
N GLN A 240 -18.31 18.90 7.55
CA GLN A 240 -17.15 18.77 6.69
C GLN A 240 -15.98 18.29 7.53
N ILE A 241 -15.34 17.21 7.13
CA ILE A 241 -14.13 16.70 7.77
C ILE A 241 -12.98 16.94 6.81
N VAL A 242 -11.92 17.60 7.28
CA VAL A 242 -10.67 17.78 6.52
C VAL A 242 -9.53 17.17 7.29
N PHE A 243 -8.88 16.17 6.71
CA PHE A 243 -7.62 15.65 7.24
C PHE A 243 -6.47 16.57 6.84
N MET A 244 -5.69 17.03 7.80
CA MET A 244 -4.35 17.59 7.58
C MET A 244 -3.34 16.49 7.88
N LEU A 245 -2.84 15.82 6.84
CA LEU A 245 -1.94 14.67 6.97
C LEU A 245 -0.48 15.10 6.83
N ASP A 246 0.31 14.91 7.89
CA ASP A 246 1.75 15.11 7.87
C ASP A 246 2.43 14.03 7.02
N CYS A 247 3.28 14.46 6.07
CA CYS A 247 4.13 13.58 5.26
C CYS A 247 5.62 13.75 5.61
N GLY A 248 5.94 14.39 6.73
CA GLY A 248 7.30 14.77 7.12
C GLY A 248 8.15 13.62 7.65
N ARG A 249 9.37 13.98 8.05
CA ARG A 249 10.41 13.03 8.49
C ARG A 249 10.00 12.17 9.69
N ARG A 250 9.18 12.67 10.60
CA ARG A 250 8.79 11.94 11.82
C ARG A 250 7.72 10.89 11.57
N MET A 251 6.97 11.03 10.50
CA MET A 251 6.01 10.02 10.06
C MET A 251 6.70 8.79 9.41
N ARG A 252 8.03 8.83 9.26
CA ARG A 252 8.86 7.70 8.81
C ARG A 252 9.08 6.64 9.88
N SER A 253 8.83 6.92 11.16
CA SER A 253 8.90 5.91 12.23
C SER A 253 8.09 4.68 11.84
N GLN A 254 8.57 3.48 12.19
CA GLN A 254 7.96 2.22 11.80
C GLN A 254 7.66 1.40 13.04
N ASP A 255 6.42 0.95 13.15
CA ASP A 255 5.97 -0.01 14.15
C ASP A 255 5.55 -1.28 13.38
N GLY A 256 6.35 -2.34 13.52
CA GLY A 256 6.22 -3.54 12.69
C GLY A 256 6.59 -3.30 11.21
N GLU A 257 5.74 -3.74 10.29
CA GLU A 257 5.99 -3.63 8.83
C GLU A 257 5.49 -2.30 8.22
N LEU A 258 4.73 -1.50 8.97
CA LEU A 258 4.11 -0.27 8.47
C LEU A 258 4.75 0.96 9.11
N SER A 259 4.87 2.03 8.33
CA SER A 259 5.24 3.33 8.89
C SER A 259 4.06 4.00 9.60
N HIS A 260 4.36 4.92 10.52
CA HIS A 260 3.37 5.79 11.15
C HIS A 260 2.52 6.52 10.11
N PHE A 261 3.12 6.91 8.98
CA PHE A 261 2.38 7.47 7.84
C PHE A 261 1.33 6.52 7.27
N ASP A 262 1.68 5.24 7.13
CA ASP A 262 0.76 4.23 6.59
C ASP A 262 -0.40 3.97 7.54
N HIS A 263 -0.11 3.94 8.85
CA HIS A 263 -1.12 3.88 9.91
C HIS A 263 -2.04 5.10 9.92
N ALA A 264 -1.47 6.31 9.86
CA ALA A 264 -2.22 7.56 9.76
C ALA A 264 -3.12 7.59 8.52
N LEU A 265 -2.60 7.15 7.37
CA LEU A 265 -3.36 7.11 6.14
C LEU A 265 -4.52 6.11 6.22
N ASN A 266 -4.28 4.91 6.76
CA ASN A 266 -5.30 3.91 7.00
C ASN A 266 -6.40 4.43 7.94
N ALA A 267 -6.02 5.12 9.01
CA ALA A 267 -6.95 5.74 9.95
C ALA A 267 -7.79 6.85 9.29
N CYS A 268 -7.18 7.70 8.46
CA CYS A 268 -7.88 8.71 7.68
C CYS A 268 -8.90 8.08 6.73
N LEU A 269 -8.53 7.01 6.01
CA LEU A 269 -9.41 6.32 5.08
C LEU A 269 -10.56 5.59 5.79
N LEU A 270 -10.30 4.98 6.95
CA LEU A 270 -11.33 4.36 7.78
C LEU A 270 -12.37 5.40 8.25
N LEU A 271 -11.91 6.51 8.83
CA LEU A 271 -12.81 7.57 9.24
C LEU A 271 -13.52 8.21 8.02
N SER A 272 -12.84 8.35 6.89
CA SER A 272 -13.46 8.84 5.64
C SER A 272 -14.65 7.97 5.25
N TYR A 273 -14.48 6.64 5.26
CA TYR A 273 -15.55 5.71 4.96
C TYR A 273 -16.74 5.83 5.92
N VAL A 274 -16.47 5.89 7.23
CA VAL A 274 -17.52 6.04 8.24
C VAL A 274 -18.25 7.38 8.09
N ALA A 275 -17.52 8.47 7.90
CA ALA A 275 -18.08 9.81 7.74
C ALA A 275 -18.95 9.93 6.48
N LEU A 276 -18.46 9.43 5.34
CA LEU A 276 -19.21 9.43 4.07
C LEU A 276 -20.50 8.60 4.18
N ARG A 277 -20.47 7.44 4.88
CA ARG A 277 -21.69 6.65 5.15
C ARG A 277 -22.69 7.38 6.06
N GLN A 278 -22.19 8.25 6.93
CA GLN A 278 -23.01 9.08 7.81
C GLN A 278 -23.49 10.38 7.15
N GLY A 279 -23.27 10.55 5.84
CA GLY A 279 -23.73 11.70 5.05
C GLY A 279 -22.81 12.92 5.08
N ASP A 280 -21.65 12.83 5.75
CA ASP A 280 -20.73 13.95 5.90
C ASP A 280 -19.79 14.06 4.69
N ALA A 281 -19.26 15.27 4.48
CA ALA A 281 -18.30 15.56 3.42
C ALA A 281 -16.87 15.35 3.92
N VAL A 282 -16.02 14.72 3.12
CA VAL A 282 -14.64 14.42 3.52
C VAL A 282 -13.63 14.98 2.52
N GLY A 283 -12.63 15.69 3.03
CA GLY A 283 -11.53 16.28 2.29
C GLY A 283 -10.18 15.94 2.92
N LEU A 284 -9.11 16.29 2.20
CA LEU A 284 -7.72 15.98 2.58
C LEU A 284 -6.84 17.17 2.21
N CYS A 285 -5.88 17.48 3.06
CA CYS A 285 -4.79 18.41 2.83
C CYS A 285 -3.49 17.75 3.32
N THR A 286 -2.48 17.67 2.48
CA THR A 286 -1.18 17.10 2.86
C THR A 286 -0.14 18.19 2.97
N PHE A 287 0.81 18.02 3.90
CA PHE A 287 1.91 18.96 4.10
C PHE A 287 3.21 18.19 4.38
N ALA A 288 4.34 18.91 4.45
CA ALA A 288 5.68 18.31 4.55
C ALA A 288 5.96 17.25 3.46
N CYS A 289 5.39 17.43 2.26
CA CYS A 289 5.61 16.59 1.08
C CYS A 289 6.17 17.40 -0.09
N ASP A 290 6.76 16.70 -1.06
CA ASP A 290 7.30 17.34 -2.27
C ASP A 290 6.18 17.89 -3.18
N GLN A 291 5.04 17.21 -3.18
CA GLN A 291 3.84 17.60 -3.93
C GLN A 291 2.63 17.66 -2.98
N PRO A 292 2.36 18.82 -2.35
CA PRO A 292 1.18 19.01 -1.51
C PRO A 292 -0.12 18.79 -2.28
N ARG A 293 -1.04 18.03 -1.68
CA ARG A 293 -2.34 17.68 -2.27
C ARG A 293 -3.45 18.27 -1.44
N TYR A 294 -4.49 18.75 -2.11
CA TYR A 294 -5.71 19.21 -1.48
C TYR A 294 -6.91 18.63 -2.23
N LEU A 295 -7.81 18.03 -1.48
CA LEU A 295 -9.13 17.63 -1.92
C LEU A 295 -10.16 18.36 -1.07
N ALA A 296 -11.03 19.11 -1.73
CA ALA A 296 -12.15 19.75 -1.06
C ALA A 296 -13.08 18.70 -0.44
N PRO A 297 -13.73 18.99 0.71
CA PRO A 297 -14.74 18.12 1.28
C PRO A 297 -15.93 17.91 0.35
N VAL A 298 -16.15 16.67 -0.07
CA VAL A 298 -17.27 16.28 -0.92
C VAL A 298 -17.98 15.08 -0.29
N LYS A 299 -19.31 15.02 -0.44
CA LYS A 299 -20.14 13.89 0.02
C LYS A 299 -20.13 12.74 -1.00
N GLY A 300 -20.60 11.59 -0.56
CA GLY A 300 -20.96 10.47 -1.44
C GLY A 300 -19.84 9.44 -1.60
N SER A 301 -20.25 8.23 -2.01
CA SER A 301 -19.38 7.05 -2.08
C SER A 301 -18.20 7.20 -3.05
N GLY A 302 -18.37 7.99 -4.13
CA GLY A 302 -17.31 8.27 -5.10
C GLY A 302 -16.10 8.99 -4.51
N GLN A 303 -16.29 9.76 -3.43
CA GLN A 303 -15.21 10.53 -2.80
C GLN A 303 -14.14 9.61 -2.19
N LEU A 304 -14.52 8.42 -1.71
CA LEU A 304 -13.54 7.48 -1.15
C LEU A 304 -12.56 6.97 -2.23
N ASN A 305 -13.06 6.67 -3.43
CA ASN A 305 -12.21 6.27 -4.55
C ASN A 305 -11.31 7.42 -5.01
N LEU A 306 -11.81 8.66 -4.99
CA LEU A 306 -10.99 9.84 -5.29
C LEU A 306 -9.89 10.03 -4.24
N LEU A 307 -10.21 9.88 -2.95
CA LEU A 307 -9.25 9.91 -1.86
C LEU A 307 -8.17 8.84 -2.06
N LEU A 308 -8.56 7.58 -2.25
CA LEU A 308 -7.63 6.47 -2.51
C LEU A 308 -6.67 6.74 -3.67
N ASN A 309 -7.19 7.20 -4.81
CA ASN A 309 -6.38 7.57 -5.97
C ASN A 309 -5.52 8.82 -5.76
N THR A 310 -5.84 9.64 -4.75
CA THR A 310 -5.05 10.81 -4.38
C THR A 310 -4.01 10.50 -3.31
N VAL A 311 -4.04 9.32 -2.70
CA VAL A 311 -3.10 8.95 -1.63
C VAL A 311 -2.21 7.75 -1.94
N TYR A 312 -2.51 6.97 -2.99
CA TYR A 312 -1.83 5.70 -3.25
C TYR A 312 -0.31 5.84 -3.44
N ASP A 313 0.17 6.95 -4.00
CA ASP A 313 1.59 7.24 -4.24
C ASP A 313 2.17 8.26 -3.26
N LEU A 314 1.40 8.67 -2.24
CA LEU A 314 1.95 9.49 -1.16
C LEU A 314 2.92 8.67 -0.31
N ASN A 315 4.08 9.27 -0.08
CA ASN A 315 5.16 8.75 0.72
C ASN A 315 5.68 9.84 1.65
N THR A 316 6.35 9.41 2.72
CA THR A 316 7.03 10.32 3.64
C THR A 316 8.25 10.95 3.00
N THR A 317 8.55 12.18 3.38
CA THR A 317 9.74 12.91 2.95
C THR A 317 10.73 13.07 4.10
N ARG A 318 11.86 13.72 3.82
CA ARG A 318 12.85 14.11 4.85
C ARG A 318 12.60 15.51 5.40
N ARG A 319 11.54 16.19 4.96
CA ARG A 319 11.22 17.56 5.37
C ARG A 319 10.70 17.58 6.80
N ALA A 320 11.00 18.66 7.52
CA ALA A 320 10.31 18.97 8.77
C ALA A 320 8.88 19.43 8.48
N ALA A 321 8.00 19.27 9.47
CA ALA A 321 6.61 19.69 9.40
C ALA A 321 6.49 21.18 9.68
N ASP A 322 6.08 21.98 8.68
CA ASP A 322 5.76 23.40 8.87
C ASP A 322 4.24 23.57 9.05
N TYR A 323 3.81 23.58 10.32
CA TYR A 323 2.40 23.67 10.67
C TYR A 323 1.80 25.04 10.33
N GLN A 324 2.58 26.11 10.36
CA GLN A 324 2.08 27.46 10.07
C GLN A 324 1.79 27.64 8.57
N ALA A 325 2.67 27.13 7.70
CA ALA A 325 2.43 27.09 6.27
C ALA A 325 1.23 26.18 5.95
N ALA A 326 1.15 25.00 6.58
CA ALA A 326 0.02 24.08 6.41
C ALA A 326 -1.32 24.72 6.81
N ALA A 327 -1.37 25.41 7.96
CA ALA A 327 -2.55 26.15 8.40
C ALA A 327 -2.95 27.25 7.42
N SER A 328 -1.98 27.99 6.89
CA SER A 328 -2.23 29.07 5.91
C SER A 328 -2.78 28.52 4.60
N GLN A 329 -2.24 27.40 4.11
CA GLN A 329 -2.74 26.71 2.91
C GLN A 329 -4.15 26.17 3.10
N LEU A 330 -4.46 25.59 4.27
CA LEU A 330 -5.79 25.12 4.60
C LEU A 330 -6.79 26.29 4.62
N LEU A 331 -6.53 27.32 5.42
CA LEU A 331 -7.42 28.47 5.60
C LEU A 331 -7.64 29.27 4.30
N ALA A 332 -6.69 29.20 3.36
CA ALA A 332 -6.85 29.79 2.04
C ALA A 332 -7.94 29.07 1.22
N ARG A 333 -8.09 27.74 1.36
CA ARG A 333 -8.96 26.90 0.52
C ARG A 333 -10.26 26.50 1.21
N GLN A 334 -10.19 26.16 2.50
CA GLN A 334 -11.32 25.71 3.30
C GLN A 334 -11.99 26.90 3.99
N LYS A 335 -13.07 27.43 3.41
CA LYS A 335 -13.81 28.58 3.95
C LYS A 335 -14.99 28.22 4.84
N ARG A 336 -15.61 27.07 4.58
CA ARG A 336 -16.76 26.58 5.37
C ARG A 336 -16.25 25.93 6.66
N ARG A 337 -17.04 26.06 7.73
CA ARG A 337 -16.75 25.40 9.02
C ARG A 337 -16.58 23.90 8.80
N ALA A 338 -15.54 23.34 9.40
CA ALA A 338 -15.16 21.95 9.25
C ALA A 338 -14.59 21.43 10.58
N LEU A 339 -14.62 20.11 10.76
CA LEU A 339 -13.73 19.41 11.67
C LEU A 339 -12.40 19.18 10.95
N VAL A 340 -11.36 19.87 11.39
CA VAL A 340 -10.00 19.71 10.89
C VAL A 340 -9.27 18.74 11.80
N ILE A 341 -8.79 17.64 11.24
CA ILE A 341 -8.05 16.60 11.97
C ILE A 341 -6.59 16.67 11.54
N VAL A 342 -5.72 17.20 12.40
CA VAL A 342 -4.27 17.22 12.18
C VAL A 342 -3.70 15.88 12.61
N VAL A 343 -3.13 15.11 11.68
CA VAL A 343 -2.58 13.79 11.94
C VAL A 343 -1.06 13.85 11.78
N SER A 344 -0.33 13.71 12.88
CA SER A 344 1.13 13.87 12.91
C SER A 344 1.77 13.06 14.05
N ASN A 345 3.09 12.91 14.02
CA ASN A 345 3.90 12.42 15.13
C ASN A 345 4.55 13.63 15.82
N LEU A 346 3.89 14.14 16.87
CA LEU A 346 4.30 15.35 17.56
C LEU A 346 5.47 15.12 18.51
N ARG A 347 6.33 16.13 18.62
CA ARG A 347 7.39 16.21 19.62
C ARG A 347 7.39 17.59 20.28
N ASP A 348 8.10 17.69 21.39
CA ASP A 348 8.31 18.90 22.18
C ASP A 348 8.83 20.09 21.34
N GLU A 349 9.71 19.82 20.36
CA GLU A 349 10.24 20.83 19.43
C GLU A 349 9.15 21.60 18.63
N ASP A 350 7.94 21.04 18.50
CA ASP A 350 6.88 21.62 17.66
C ASP A 350 5.92 22.53 18.42
N ASP A 351 6.02 22.64 19.75
CA ASP A 351 4.95 23.15 20.60
C ASP A 351 4.40 24.51 20.16
N GLU A 352 5.26 25.53 20.10
CA GLU A 352 4.86 26.90 19.80
C GLU A 352 4.32 27.07 18.37
N GLU A 353 4.96 26.41 17.39
CA GLU A 353 4.55 26.48 15.98
C GLU A 353 3.20 25.79 15.76
N LEU A 354 3.03 24.59 16.33
CA LEU A 354 1.79 23.83 16.27
C LEU A 354 0.67 24.57 16.99
N LEU A 355 0.90 25.05 18.21
CA LEU A 355 -0.09 25.76 19.01
C LEU A 355 -0.57 27.00 18.26
N THR A 356 0.35 27.78 17.69
CA THR A 356 0.03 28.96 16.88
C THR A 356 -0.79 28.60 15.65
N ALA A 357 -0.38 27.56 14.91
CA ALA A 357 -1.08 27.08 13.72
C ALA A 357 -2.50 26.60 14.05
N VAL A 358 -2.65 25.77 15.08
CA VAL A 358 -3.92 25.20 15.51
C VAL A 358 -4.85 26.29 16.08
N LYS A 359 -4.34 27.25 16.85
CA LYS A 359 -5.11 28.42 17.32
C LYS A 359 -5.64 29.27 16.15
N ARG A 360 -4.89 29.38 15.06
CA ARG A 360 -5.36 30.09 13.85
C ARG A 360 -6.49 29.33 13.17
N ILE A 361 -6.36 28.02 13.03
CA ILE A 361 -7.40 27.15 12.45
C ILE A 361 -8.65 27.14 13.33
N SER A 362 -8.48 27.10 14.66
CA SER A 362 -9.59 26.99 15.62
C SER A 362 -10.54 28.20 15.65
N ARG A 363 -10.11 29.35 15.10
CA ARG A 363 -10.97 30.54 14.92
C ARG A 363 -12.14 30.29 13.97
N GLN A 364 -11.99 29.40 12.98
CA GLN A 364 -12.98 29.14 11.94
C GLN A 364 -13.47 27.69 11.90
N HIS A 365 -12.65 26.76 12.40
CA HIS A 365 -12.90 25.33 12.33
C HIS A 365 -12.79 24.70 13.72
N ARG A 366 -13.42 23.54 13.92
CA ARG A 366 -13.12 22.72 15.09
C ARG A 366 -11.84 21.93 14.79
N VAL A 367 -10.90 21.87 15.73
CA VAL A 367 -9.63 21.15 15.51
C VAL A 367 -9.53 19.94 16.45
N LEU A 368 -9.12 18.81 15.87
CA LEU A 368 -8.64 17.63 16.57
C LEU A 368 -7.18 17.42 16.19
N VAL A 369 -6.29 17.34 17.18
CA VAL A 369 -4.89 16.99 16.98
C VAL A 369 -4.73 15.51 17.32
N ALA A 370 -4.47 14.69 16.31
CA ALA A 370 -4.21 13.27 16.45
C ALA A 370 -2.69 13.02 16.40
N SER A 371 -2.14 12.74 17.56
CA SER A 371 -0.72 12.56 17.82
C SER A 371 -0.40 11.07 17.90
N LEU A 372 0.43 10.57 16.98
CA LEU A 372 0.92 9.18 17.02
C LEU A 372 2.11 9.08 17.96
N ARG A 373 2.16 8.03 18.80
CA ARG A 373 3.32 7.68 19.63
C ARG A 373 3.89 6.33 19.23
N GLU A 374 5.21 6.18 19.27
CA GLU A 374 5.91 4.93 18.94
C GLU A 374 5.63 3.83 19.99
N GLU A 375 5.37 2.60 19.55
CA GLU A 375 5.11 1.45 20.45
C GLU A 375 6.31 1.12 21.35
N VAL A 376 7.53 1.33 20.86
CA VAL A 376 8.78 1.06 21.59
C VAL A 376 8.86 1.80 22.93
N LEU A 377 8.21 2.97 23.05
CA LEU A 377 8.19 3.75 24.29
C LEU A 377 7.44 3.03 25.40
N ASP A 378 6.33 2.36 25.06
CA ASP A 378 5.53 1.58 26.01
C ASP A 378 6.29 0.30 26.43
N GLN A 379 7.01 -0.33 25.50
CA GLN A 379 7.83 -1.52 25.75
C GLN A 379 9.02 -1.22 26.68
N LEU A 380 9.75 -0.13 26.43
CA LEU A 380 10.90 0.28 27.25
C LEU A 380 10.49 0.64 28.68
N ARG A 381 9.29 1.21 28.88
CA ARG A 381 8.76 1.52 30.23
C ARG A 381 8.40 0.29 31.05
N GLN A 382 8.09 -0.82 30.41
CA GLN A 382 7.67 -2.07 31.08
C GLN A 382 8.82 -3.07 31.23
N SER A 383 9.94 -2.84 30.54
CA SER A 383 11.10 -3.72 30.57
C SER A 383 11.87 -3.59 31.89
N PRO A 384 12.39 -4.69 32.45
CA PRO A 384 13.26 -4.61 33.62
C PRO A 384 14.55 -3.85 33.28
N VAL A 385 15.11 -3.17 34.28
CA VAL A 385 16.35 -2.39 34.16
C VAL A 385 17.43 -3.04 35.01
N GLU A 386 18.37 -3.71 34.35
CA GLU A 386 19.47 -4.45 34.99
C GLU A 386 20.84 -3.88 34.61
N THR A 387 20.95 -3.22 33.45
CA THR A 387 22.21 -2.65 32.96
C THR A 387 22.18 -1.13 32.82
N LEU A 388 23.35 -0.48 32.83
CA LEU A 388 23.45 0.98 32.61
C LEU A 388 22.84 1.43 31.27
N PRO A 389 23.06 0.75 30.12
CA PRO A 389 22.39 1.08 28.87
C PRO A 389 20.86 1.02 28.96
N GLU A 390 20.30 0.03 29.66
CA GLU A 390 18.85 -0.07 29.90
C GLU A 390 18.35 1.08 30.78
N ALA A 391 19.11 1.46 31.81
CA ALA A 391 18.77 2.59 32.67
C ALA A 391 18.75 3.91 31.89
N LEU A 392 19.73 4.13 31.01
CA LEU A 392 19.78 5.32 30.14
C LEU A 392 18.60 5.34 29.15
N ALA A 393 18.28 4.20 28.54
CA ALA A 393 17.15 4.08 27.63
C ALA A 393 15.82 4.32 28.36
N TYR A 394 15.66 3.78 29.56
CA TYR A 394 14.49 3.99 30.41
C TYR A 394 14.32 5.46 30.80
N CYS A 395 15.36 6.09 31.35
CA CYS A 395 15.32 7.51 31.74
C CYS A 395 15.01 8.41 30.52
N GLY A 396 15.67 8.19 29.39
CA GLY A 396 15.39 8.94 28.17
C GLY A 396 13.95 8.74 27.65
N THR A 397 13.39 7.54 27.82
CA THR A 397 11.97 7.26 27.49
C THR A 397 11.03 8.01 28.42
N VAL A 398 11.32 8.04 29.73
CA VAL A 398 10.52 8.79 30.71
C VAL A 398 10.54 10.29 30.40
N ASP A 399 11.72 10.86 30.16
CA ASP A 399 11.87 12.27 29.81
C ASP A 399 11.11 12.62 28.53
N TYR A 400 11.22 11.78 27.50
CA TYR A 400 10.51 11.97 26.24
C TYR A 400 8.98 11.91 26.41
N VAL A 401 8.47 10.93 27.17
CA VAL A 401 7.03 10.80 27.44
C VAL A 401 6.52 11.97 28.26
N ASN A 402 7.28 12.46 29.25
CA ASN A 402 6.92 13.63 30.04
C ASN A 402 6.82 14.89 29.18
N ALA A 403 7.83 15.17 28.35
CA ALA A 403 7.83 16.32 27.45
C ALA A 403 6.63 16.29 26.47
N ARG A 404 6.28 15.08 25.98
CA ARG A 404 5.09 14.87 25.15
C ARG A 404 3.79 15.12 25.90
N ASN A 405 3.67 14.66 27.14
CA ASN A 405 2.48 14.90 27.97
C ASN A 405 2.31 16.40 28.26
N GLU A 406 3.39 17.13 28.57
CA GLU A 406 3.37 18.57 28.76
C GLU A 406 2.88 19.33 27.52
N LEU A 407 3.28 18.90 26.32
CA LEU A 407 2.74 19.43 25.06
C LEU A 407 1.23 19.20 24.95
N HIS A 408 0.75 17.99 25.25
CA HIS A 408 -0.68 17.67 25.20
C HIS A 408 -1.50 18.44 26.24
N ASP A 409 -0.98 18.61 27.45
CA ASP A 409 -1.60 19.39 28.52
C ASP A 409 -1.69 20.86 28.14
N ARG A 410 -0.62 21.43 27.54
CA ARG A 410 -0.63 22.81 27.01
C ARG A 410 -1.68 22.99 25.92
N LEU A 411 -1.78 22.08 24.96
CA LEU A 411 -2.81 22.13 23.91
C LEU A 411 -4.22 22.05 24.54
N SER A 412 -4.42 21.15 25.50
CA SER A 412 -5.70 20.96 26.20
C SER A 412 -6.09 22.16 27.05
N ALA A 413 -5.13 22.81 27.72
CA ALA A 413 -5.34 24.05 28.48
C ALA A 413 -5.83 25.21 27.60
N HIS A 414 -5.52 25.18 26.30
CA HIS A 414 -6.04 26.12 25.30
C HIS A 414 -7.37 25.67 24.68
N GLY A 415 -8.04 24.66 25.25
CA GLY A 415 -9.34 24.14 24.80
C GLY A 415 -9.26 23.31 23.51
N LEU A 416 -8.06 22.90 23.08
CA LEU A 416 -7.87 22.09 21.90
C LEU A 416 -8.08 20.62 22.25
N SER A 417 -8.75 19.88 21.37
CA SER A 417 -8.90 18.44 21.55
C SER A 417 -7.69 17.72 21.00
N VAL A 418 -7.02 16.96 21.86
CA VAL A 418 -5.88 16.12 21.50
C VAL A 418 -6.27 14.65 21.65
N LEU A 419 -5.76 13.82 20.75
CA LEU A 419 -5.87 12.38 20.78
C LEU A 419 -4.45 11.80 20.69
N ASP A 420 -3.97 11.17 21.76
CA ASP A 420 -2.69 10.46 21.80
C ASP A 420 -2.94 8.96 21.72
N THR A 421 -2.38 8.30 20.69
CA THR A 421 -2.63 6.87 20.44
C THR A 421 -1.42 6.19 19.80
N GLN A 422 -1.33 4.88 19.98
CA GLN A 422 -0.45 4.06 19.16
C GLN A 422 -0.95 4.01 17.69
N PRO A 423 -0.07 3.74 16.70
CA PRO A 423 -0.46 3.79 15.29
C PRO A 423 -1.53 2.75 14.91
N SER A 424 -1.55 1.60 15.58
CA SER A 424 -2.54 0.53 15.38
C SER A 424 -3.95 0.91 15.84
N GLU A 425 -4.07 1.77 16.86
CA GLU A 425 -5.32 2.15 17.52
C GLU A 425 -5.96 3.42 16.92
N LEU A 426 -5.16 4.25 16.24
CA LEU A 426 -5.54 5.56 15.73
C LEU A 426 -6.86 5.56 14.94
N GLY A 427 -7.06 4.56 14.08
CA GLY A 427 -8.28 4.45 13.28
C GLY A 427 -9.55 4.32 14.13
N ALA A 428 -9.55 3.38 15.08
CA ALA A 428 -10.68 3.16 15.97
C ALA A 428 -10.92 4.38 16.89
N ALA A 429 -9.85 4.98 17.39
CA ALA A 429 -9.92 6.15 18.25
C ALA A 429 -10.48 7.38 17.54
N LEU A 430 -10.06 7.64 16.29
CA LEU A 430 -10.61 8.73 15.46
C LEU A 430 -12.10 8.55 15.17
N VAL A 431 -12.51 7.34 14.78
CA VAL A 431 -13.93 7.00 14.56
C VAL A 431 -14.74 7.21 15.83
N THR A 432 -14.22 6.77 16.97
CA THR A 432 -14.88 6.92 18.27
C THR A 432 -15.07 8.39 18.64
N ARG A 433 -14.02 9.19 18.50
CA ARG A 433 -14.06 10.62 18.82
C ARG A 433 -15.08 11.36 17.93
N TYR A 434 -15.05 11.08 16.63
CA TYR A 434 -15.96 11.68 15.65
C TYR A 434 -17.43 11.33 15.95
N LEU A 435 -17.75 10.04 16.15
CA LEU A 435 -19.12 9.62 16.45
C LEU A 435 -19.62 10.18 17.78
N GLY A 436 -18.76 10.26 18.79
CA GLY A 436 -19.06 10.89 20.07
C GLY A 436 -19.48 12.35 19.90
N TRP A 437 -18.71 13.13 19.15
CA TRP A 437 -19.06 14.53 18.87
C TRP A 437 -20.30 14.70 17.99
N LYS A 438 -20.49 13.82 17.02
CA LYS A 438 -21.70 13.81 16.18
C LYS A 438 -22.95 13.55 17.02
N LYS A 439 -22.90 12.57 17.93
CA LYS A 439 -24.01 12.23 18.85
C LYS A 439 -24.32 13.37 19.83
N ALA A 440 -23.28 14.03 20.35
CA ALA A 440 -23.41 15.15 21.26
C ALA A 440 -23.80 16.48 20.56
N GLY A 441 -23.82 16.52 19.21
CA GLY A 441 -24.21 17.70 18.46
C GLY A 441 -23.21 18.87 18.60
N VAL A 442 -21.92 18.56 18.79
CA VAL A 442 -20.87 19.57 19.02
C VAL A 442 -20.01 19.83 17.77
N LEU A 443 -20.30 19.14 16.67
CA LEU A 443 -19.65 19.38 15.36
C LEU A 443 -20.29 20.58 14.66
#